data_AF-A0A520CQB1-F1
#
_entry.id   AF-A0A520CQB1-F1
#
_cell.length_a   1.000
_cell.length_b   1.000
_cell.length_c   1.000
_cell.angle_alpha   90.00
_cell.angle_beta   90.00
_cell.angle_gamma   90.00
#
_symmetry.space_group_name_H-M   'P 1'
#
loop_
_entity.id
_entity.type
_entity.pdbx_description
1 polymer ?
#
loop_
_entity_poly.entity_id
_entity_poly.type
_entity_poly.pdbx_seq_one_letter_code
_entity_poly.pdbx_strand_id
1 'polypeptide(L)'
;SAPHLKLIRQEIDYNIGDFLAIVKDKNFAKDFSLSTQNALKNAPKGYDPSDPNIEYLKLKSFEVLKKIDDEEFFDQEIVDKLKSYYAKIYPLIAFLRNAID
;
A
#
# COMPACT_ATOMS: atom_id res chain seq x y z
N SER A 1 -1.03 -5.82 -13.67
CA SER A 1 -1.93 -6.33 -14.73
C SER A 1 -3.28 -6.70 -14.12
N ALA A 2 -4.34 -6.90 -14.91
CA ALA A 2 -5.64 -7.31 -14.37
C ALA A 2 -5.60 -8.66 -13.61
N PRO A 3 -4.84 -9.69 -14.04
CA PRO A 3 -4.66 -10.92 -13.28
C PRO A 3 -4.01 -10.69 -11.91
N HIS A 4 -2.90 -9.93 -11.83
CA HIS A 4 -2.20 -9.67 -10.56
C HIS A 4 -3.09 -8.92 -9.57
N LEU A 5 -3.88 -7.97 -10.05
CA LEU A 5 -4.77 -7.18 -9.21
C LEU A 5 -5.88 -8.05 -8.57
N LYS A 6 -6.32 -9.11 -9.26
CA LYS A 6 -7.25 -10.07 -8.68
C LYS A 6 -6.58 -10.83 -7.53
N LEU A 7 -5.36 -11.33 -7.75
CA LEU A 7 -4.63 -12.11 -6.74
C LEU A 7 -4.31 -11.27 -5.50
N ILE A 8 -3.84 -10.02 -5.70
CA ILE A 8 -3.58 -9.10 -4.58
C ILE A 8 -4.84 -8.86 -3.73
N ARG A 9 -6.01 -8.70 -4.34
CA ARG A 9 -7.26 -8.53 -3.58
C ARG A 9 -7.62 -9.79 -2.79
N GLN A 10 -7.39 -10.97 -3.36
CA GLN A 10 -7.62 -12.24 -2.65
C GLN A 10 -6.66 -12.38 -1.46
N GLU A 11 -5.40 -11.99 -1.64
CA GLU A 11 -4.41 -11.97 -0.56
C GLU A 11 -4.81 -11.00 0.55
N ILE A 12 -5.29 -9.80 0.22
CA ILE A 12 -5.77 -8.82 1.21
C ILE A 12 -7.00 -9.33 1.95
N ASP A 13 -7.96 -9.94 1.25
CA ASP A 13 -9.17 -10.50 1.85
C ASP A 13 -8.85 -11.64 2.83
N TYR A 14 -7.94 -12.53 2.44
CA TYR A 14 -7.51 -13.67 3.26
C TYR A 14 -6.58 -13.25 4.42
N ASN A 15 -5.65 -12.33 4.18
CA ASN A 15 -4.61 -11.90 5.12
C ASN A 15 -4.77 -10.42 5.53
N ILE A 16 -6.00 -9.98 5.76
CA ILE A 16 -6.29 -8.57 6.07
C ILE A 16 -5.55 -8.07 7.32
N GLY A 17 -5.35 -8.93 8.32
CA GLY A 17 -4.61 -8.60 9.54
C GLY A 17 -3.16 -8.19 9.24
N ASP A 18 -2.47 -8.98 8.42
CA ASP A 18 -1.08 -8.72 8.03
C ASP A 18 -0.98 -7.47 7.16
N PHE A 19 -1.90 -7.30 6.21
CA PHE A 19 -1.97 -6.10 5.39
C PHE A 19 -2.17 -4.85 6.26
N LEU A 20 -3.12 -4.88 7.19
CA LEU A 20 -3.38 -3.78 8.11
C LEU A 20 -2.21 -3.51 9.05
N ALA A 21 -1.52 -4.54 9.52
CA ALA A 21 -0.32 -4.39 10.34
C ALA A 21 0.78 -3.62 9.61
N ILE A 22 0.83 -3.70 8.28
CA ILE A 22 1.77 -2.93 7.45
C ILE A 22 1.26 -1.50 7.25
N VAL A 23 0.07 -1.34 6.66
CA VAL A 23 -0.39 -0.03 6.17
C VAL A 23 -0.93 0.89 7.28
N LYS A 24 -1.21 0.34 8.47
CA LYS A 24 -1.54 1.10 9.68
C LYS A 24 -0.39 1.14 10.69
N ASP A 25 0.78 0.58 10.38
CA ASP A 25 1.96 0.76 11.23
C ASP A 25 2.27 2.25 11.37
N LYS A 26 2.62 2.69 12.57
CA LYS A 26 2.87 4.11 12.85
C LYS A 26 4.08 4.65 12.10
N ASN A 27 5.12 3.82 11.87
CA ASN A 27 6.30 4.25 11.14
C ASN A 27 6.03 4.34 9.65
N PHE A 28 5.17 3.46 9.12
CA PHE A 28 4.71 3.53 7.75
C PHE A 28 3.77 4.73 7.53
N ALA A 29 2.69 4.83 8.31
CA ALA A 29 1.64 5.85 8.15
C ALA A 29 2.12 7.28 8.43
N LYS A 30 3.25 7.44 9.13
CA LYS A 30 3.90 8.75 9.31
C LYS A 30 4.40 9.34 7.98
N ASP A 31 4.93 8.49 7.11
CA ASP A 31 5.60 8.93 5.88
C ASP A 31 4.76 8.62 4.63
N PHE A 32 3.91 7.60 4.69
CA PHE A 32 3.24 7.05 3.52
C PHE A 32 1.73 6.94 3.71
N SER A 33 1.02 7.15 2.62
CA SER A 33 -0.38 6.78 2.46
C SER A 33 -0.57 6.04 1.15
N LEU A 34 -1.47 5.06 1.13
CA LEU A 34 -1.91 4.44 -0.11
C LEU A 34 -2.63 5.46 -0.98
N SER A 35 -2.29 5.50 -2.26
CA SER A 35 -3.00 6.32 -3.24
C SER A 35 -4.41 5.79 -3.47
N THR A 36 -5.40 6.67 -3.37
CA THR A 36 -6.81 6.36 -3.65
C THR A 36 -7.31 6.99 -4.94
N GLN A 37 -6.44 7.68 -5.69
CA GLN A 37 -6.81 8.50 -6.85
C GLN A 37 -7.63 7.73 -7.90
N ASN A 38 -7.31 6.46 -8.10
CA ASN A 38 -7.90 5.61 -9.13
C ASN A 38 -8.81 4.50 -8.57
N ALA A 39 -9.20 4.57 -7.31
CA ALA A 39 -10.04 3.54 -6.67
C ALA A 39 -11.37 3.32 -7.40
N LEU A 40 -11.92 2.12 -7.28
CA LEU A 40 -13.26 1.81 -7.75
C LEU A 40 -14.31 2.55 -6.91
N LYS A 41 -15.38 3.03 -7.56
CA LYS A 41 -16.52 3.63 -6.85
C LYS A 41 -17.32 2.57 -6.07
N ASN A 42 -17.49 1.40 -6.68
CA ASN A 42 -18.27 0.29 -6.13
C ASN A 42 -17.34 -0.86 -5.70
N ALA A 43 -17.83 -1.73 -4.82
CA ALA A 43 -17.16 -2.97 -4.48
C ALA A 43 -16.80 -3.78 -5.75
N PRO A 44 -15.59 -4.33 -5.84
CA PRO A 44 -15.23 -5.23 -6.92
C PRO A 44 -16.13 -6.48 -6.91
N LYS A 45 -16.36 -7.08 -8.08
CA LYS A 45 -17.18 -8.30 -8.21
C LYS A 45 -16.63 -9.41 -7.33
N GLY A 46 -17.49 -9.99 -6.49
CA GLY A 46 -17.15 -11.10 -5.59
C GLY A 46 -16.83 -10.71 -4.15
N TYR A 47 -16.88 -9.42 -3.82
CA TYR A 47 -16.64 -8.92 -2.46
C TYR A 47 -17.91 -8.26 -1.91
N ASP A 48 -18.16 -8.42 -0.60
CA ASP A 48 -19.30 -7.82 0.08
C ASP A 48 -19.11 -6.30 0.19
N PRO A 49 -20.04 -5.47 -0.33
CA PRO A 49 -19.99 -4.02 -0.13
C PRO A 49 -19.99 -3.57 1.34
N SER A 50 -20.41 -4.45 2.26
CA SER A 50 -20.49 -4.22 3.70
C SER A 50 -19.21 -4.62 4.44
N ASP A 51 -18.22 -5.20 3.76
CA ASP A 51 -16.93 -5.54 4.37
C ASP A 51 -16.27 -4.27 4.94
N PRO A 52 -15.88 -4.24 6.23
CA PRO A 52 -15.22 -3.09 6.83
C PRO A 52 -13.90 -2.69 6.15
N ASN A 53 -13.31 -3.57 5.34
CA ASN A 53 -12.06 -3.37 4.63
C ASN A 53 -12.25 -3.15 3.12
N ILE A 54 -13.50 -2.99 2.65
CA ILE A 54 -13.84 -2.89 1.23
C ILE A 54 -13.09 -1.76 0.51
N GLU A 55 -12.73 -0.69 1.22
CA GLU A 55 -11.98 0.43 0.67
C GLU A 55 -10.58 0.03 0.16
N TYR A 56 -9.93 -0.94 0.80
CA TYR A 56 -8.65 -1.48 0.33
C TYR A 56 -8.82 -2.35 -0.91
N LEU A 57 -9.91 -3.11 -0.98
CA LEU A 57 -10.23 -3.97 -2.12
C LEU A 57 -10.65 -3.14 -3.35
N LYS A 58 -11.22 -1.95 -3.14
CA LYS A 58 -11.55 -1.00 -4.23
C LYS A 58 -10.31 -0.43 -4.91
N LEU A 59 -9.13 -0.48 -4.30
CA LEU A 59 -7.91 0.05 -4.90
C LEU A 59 -7.58 -0.65 -6.23
N LYS A 60 -7.06 0.13 -7.18
CA LYS A 60 -6.57 -0.36 -8.48
C LYS A 60 -5.05 -0.42 -8.57
N SER A 61 -4.37 0.31 -7.68
CA SER A 61 -2.93 0.29 -7.46
C SER A 61 -2.69 0.34 -5.95
N PHE A 62 -1.55 -0.21 -5.53
CA PHE A 62 -1.09 -0.22 -4.14
C PHE A 62 0.17 0.64 -4.01
N GLU A 63 0.16 1.78 -4.72
CA GLU A 63 1.24 2.75 -4.69
C GLU A 63 1.16 3.59 -3.41
N VAL A 64 2.32 3.97 -2.91
CA VAL A 64 2.48 4.84 -1.75
C VAL A 64 3.26 6.07 -2.16
N LEU A 65 2.90 7.20 -1.56
CA LEU A 65 3.49 8.50 -1.89
C LEU A 65 4.03 9.14 -0.61
N LYS A 66 5.27 9.64 -0.68
CA LYS A 66 5.86 10.59 0.27
C LYS A 66 6.29 11.80 -0.52
N LYS A 67 5.76 12.97 -0.17
CA LYS A 67 6.27 14.23 -0.68
C LYS A 67 7.59 14.53 0.04
N ILE A 68 8.61 14.86 -0.73
CA ILE A 68 9.89 15.38 -0.26
C ILE A 68 9.97 16.80 -0.80
N ASP A 69 10.21 17.78 0.07
CA ASP A 69 10.43 19.16 -0.36
C ASP A 69 11.90 19.39 -0.74
N ASP A 70 12.17 20.53 -1.39
CA ASP A 70 13.51 20.82 -1.89
C ASP A 70 14.54 20.89 -0.76
N GLU A 71 14.17 21.42 0.40
CA GLU A 71 15.04 21.50 1.58
C GLU A 71 15.43 20.10 2.06
N GLU A 72 14.48 19.18 2.20
CA GLU A 72 14.73 17.79 2.55
C GLU A 72 15.56 17.07 1.47
N PHE A 73 15.31 17.37 0.20
CA PHE A 73 15.99 16.72 -0.92
C PHE A 73 17.47 17.11 -1.05
N PHE A 74 17.81 18.37 -0.77
CA PHE A 74 19.19 18.87 -0.81
C PHE A 74 19.94 18.71 0.52
N ASP A 75 19.29 18.14 1.54
CA ASP A 75 19.91 17.84 2.82
C ASP A 75 21.01 16.76 2.70
N GLN A 76 22.06 16.89 3.50
CA GLN A 76 23.21 15.97 3.43
C GLN A 76 22.86 14.53 3.83
N GLU A 77 21.78 14.34 4.61
CA GLU A 77 21.30 13.02 5.06
C GLU A 77 20.25 12.41 4.12
N ILE A 78 19.94 13.03 2.98
CA ILE A 78 18.89 12.56 2.06
C ILE A 78 19.04 11.08 1.69
N VAL A 79 20.27 10.61 1.48
CA VAL A 79 20.54 9.20 1.13
C VAL A 79 20.10 8.26 2.25
N ASP A 80 20.36 8.61 3.51
CA ASP A 80 19.99 7.78 4.65
C ASP A 80 18.49 7.86 4.96
N LYS A 81 17.87 9.03 4.73
CA LYS A 81 16.41 9.19 4.75
C LYS A 81 15.75 8.28 3.72
N LEU A 82 16.24 8.28 2.47
CA LEU A 82 15.73 7.41 1.41
C LEU A 82 15.88 5.92 1.78
N LYS A 83 17.03 5.49 2.32
CA LYS A 83 17.19 4.10 2.79
C LYS A 83 16.17 3.74 3.87
N SER A 84 15.93 4.63 4.83
CA SER A 84 14.93 4.44 5.88
C SER A 84 13.52 4.32 5.30
N TYR A 85 13.17 5.18 4.34
CA TYR A 85 11.91 5.12 3.60
C TYR A 85 11.72 3.79 2.86
N TYR A 86 12.73 3.30 2.13
CA TYR A 86 12.66 2.01 1.45
C TYR A 86 12.50 0.84 2.43
N ALA A 87 13.20 0.86 3.56
CA ALA A 87 13.06 -0.16 4.59
C ALA A 87 11.63 -0.23 5.15
N LYS A 88 10.96 0.92 5.32
CA LYS A 88 9.56 1.00 5.77
C LYS A 88 8.57 0.51 4.72
N ILE A 89 8.85 0.71 3.43
CA ILE A 89 7.98 0.26 2.33
C ILE A 89 8.14 -1.25 2.08
N TYR A 90 9.30 -1.82 2.38
CA TYR A 90 9.64 -3.21 2.06
C TYR A 90 8.58 -4.25 2.47
N PRO A 91 7.97 -4.21 3.68
CA PRO A 91 6.92 -5.16 4.05
C PRO A 91 5.72 -5.15 3.09
N LEU A 92 5.31 -3.97 2.61
CA LEU A 92 4.23 -3.86 1.61
C LEU A 92 4.66 -4.49 0.29
N ILE A 93 5.90 -4.26 -0.16
CA ILE A 93 6.43 -4.87 -1.39
C ILE A 93 6.44 -6.40 -1.27
N ALA A 94 6.89 -6.93 -0.13
CA ALA A 94 6.92 -8.37 0.13
C ALA A 94 5.51 -8.98 0.11
N PHE A 95 4.55 -8.33 0.79
CA PHE A 95 3.14 -8.75 0.78
C PHE A 95 2.56 -8.80 -0.65
N LEU A 96 2.77 -7.74 -1.43
CA LEU A 96 2.26 -7.66 -2.80
C LEU A 96 2.93 -8.67 -3.75
N ARG A 97 4.22 -8.98 -3.52
CA ARG A 97 4.95 -9.99 -4.28
C ARG A 97 4.42 -11.39 -3.99
N ASN A 98 4.25 -11.74 -2.72
CA ASN A 98 3.71 -13.05 -2.32
C ASN A 98 2.34 -13.32 -2.92
N ALA A 99 1.54 -12.27 -3.17
CA ALA A 99 0.24 -12.42 -3.81
C ALA A 99 0.31 -12.80 -5.30
N ILE A 100 1.41 -12.53 -6.01
CA ILE A 100 1.48 -12.64 -7.47
C ILE A 100 2.49 -13.68 -7.98
N ASP A 101 3.32 -14.21 -7.08
CA ASP A 101 4.25 -15.32 -7.32
C ASP A 101 3.51 -16.67 -7.22
#